data_AF-A0A4V3ZPJ8-F1
#
_entry.id   AF-A0A4V3ZPJ8-F1
#
_cell.length_a   1.000
_cell.length_b   1.000
_cell.length_c   1.000
_cell.angle_alpha   90.00
_cell.angle_beta   90.00
_cell.angle_gamma   90.00
#
_symmetry.space_group_name_H-M   'P 1'
#
loop_
_entity.id
_entity.type
_entity.pdbx_description
1 polymer ?
#
loop_
_entity_poly.entity_id
_entity_poly.type
_entity_poly.pdbx_seq_one_letter_code
_entity_poly.pdbx_strand_id
1 'polypeptide(L)'
;MDIAVQIFQIIFYITASVVAVLTFVKAKNGLLNSVNTEYQKKVMERLALLSDELWEEFDFSSENHWSKDDTLNEVLEKIHKYALENKHAILSKEKGFHGVPLPKKHIEMIAMVERLKSDPFIPEIIRRKIVTLLDDRLNSTLEAYITVIEQYQEDLTKGKRWSNFDENKSFIHNDIVSIMSKNGLGITELQGAVQEIRKEIQRYYESFNPIKK
;
A
#
# COMPACT_ATOMS: atom_id res chain seq x y z
N MET A 1 -41.92 -42.48 -40.08
CA MET A 1 -41.09 -41.86 -39.04
C MET A 1 -41.85 -40.62 -38.61
N ASP A 2 -42.25 -40.57 -37.34
CA ASP A 2 -43.26 -39.63 -36.85
C ASP A 2 -42.80 -38.17 -37.03
N ILE A 3 -43.68 -37.28 -37.50
CA ILE A 3 -43.38 -35.86 -37.75
C ILE A 3 -42.80 -35.21 -36.49
N ALA A 4 -43.26 -35.66 -35.31
CA ALA A 4 -42.74 -35.25 -34.02
C ALA A 4 -41.23 -35.52 -33.83
N VAL A 5 -40.71 -36.64 -34.35
CA VAL A 5 -39.28 -37.00 -34.27
C VAL A 5 -38.43 -36.08 -35.14
N GLN A 6 -38.92 -35.71 -36.32
CA GLN A 6 -38.22 -34.76 -37.20
C GLN A 6 -38.17 -33.36 -36.60
N ILE A 7 -39.27 -32.89 -36.00
CA ILE A 7 -39.31 -31.60 -35.31
C ILE A 7 -38.32 -31.59 -34.13
N PHE A 8 -38.28 -32.66 -33.34
CA PHE A 8 -37.34 -32.77 -32.22
C PHE A 8 -35.88 -32.76 -32.69
N GLN A 9 -35.54 -33.47 -33.76
CA GLN A 9 -34.20 -33.47 -34.34
C GLN A 9 -33.79 -32.06 -34.80
N ILE A 10 -34.68 -31.33 -35.47
CA ILE A 10 -34.40 -29.95 -35.91
C ILE A 10 -34.11 -29.04 -34.71
N ILE A 11 -34.92 -29.10 -33.66
CA ILE A 11 -34.71 -28.30 -32.44
C ILE A 11 -33.40 -28.69 -31.75
N PHE A 12 -33.10 -29.99 -31.68
CA PHE A 12 -31.85 -30.49 -31.11
C PHE A 12 -30.63 -29.97 -31.87
N TYR A 13 -30.63 -30.05 -33.21
CA TYR A 13 -29.53 -29.55 -34.02
C TYR A 13 -29.37 -28.04 -33.91
N ILE A 14 -30.45 -27.26 -33.89
CA ILE A 14 -30.38 -25.81 -33.67
C ILE A 14 -29.76 -25.51 -32.31
N THR A 15 -30.23 -26.17 -31.25
CA THR A 15 -29.73 -25.94 -29.89
C THR A 15 -28.26 -26.34 -29.76
N ALA A 16 -27.87 -27.50 -30.31
CA ALA A 16 -26.49 -27.96 -30.33
C ALA A 16 -25.58 -27.02 -31.12
N SER A 17 -26.03 -26.52 -32.28
CA SER A 17 -25.29 -25.54 -33.07
C SER A 17 -25.12 -24.21 -32.33
N VAL A 18 -26.16 -23.72 -31.65
CA VAL A 18 -26.08 -22.50 -30.84
C VAL A 18 -25.08 -22.67 -29.69
N VAL A 19 -25.14 -23.78 -28.96
CA VAL A 19 -24.18 -24.10 -27.88
C VAL A 19 -22.76 -24.21 -28.42
N ALA A 20 -22.56 -24.87 -29.56
CA ALA A 20 -21.25 -25.00 -30.19
C ALA A 20 -20.67 -23.65 -30.63
N VAL A 21 -21.49 -22.78 -31.24
CA VAL A 21 -21.08 -21.44 -31.66
C VAL A 21 -20.74 -20.56 -30.45
N LEU A 22 -21.58 -20.56 -29.41
CA LEU A 22 -21.31 -19.79 -28.19
C LEU A 22 -20.03 -20.28 -27.48
N THR A 23 -19.82 -21.60 -27.45
CA THR A 23 -18.60 -22.21 -26.90
C THR A 23 -17.37 -21.81 -27.70
N PHE A 24 -17.44 -21.87 -29.03
CA PHE A 24 -16.35 -21.47 -29.92
C PHE A 24 -16.03 -19.97 -29.81
N VAL A 25 -17.03 -19.09 -29.78
CA VAL A 25 -16.84 -17.64 -29.62
C VAL A 25 -16.20 -17.34 -28.26
N LYS A 26 -16.67 -17.99 -27.20
CA LYS A 26 -16.08 -17.84 -25.85
C LYS A 26 -14.64 -18.35 -25.79
N ALA A 27 -14.36 -19.49 -26.41
CA ALA A 27 -13.00 -20.03 -26.51
C ALA A 27 -12.08 -19.14 -27.37
N LYS A 28 -12.60 -18.59 -28.48
CA LYS A 28 -11.87 -17.69 -29.39
C LYS A 28 -11.45 -16.40 -28.70
N ASN A 29 -12.36 -15.80 -27.93
CA ASN A 29 -12.11 -14.53 -27.26
C ASN A 29 -11.32 -14.67 -25.94
N GLY A 30 -11.37 -15.86 -25.31
CA GLY A 30 -10.62 -16.19 -24.11
C GLY A 30 -9.35 -16.99 -24.39
N LEU A 31 -9.49 -18.32 -24.49
CA LEU A 31 -8.38 -19.28 -24.54
C LEU A 31 -7.50 -19.20 -25.80
N LEU A 32 -8.08 -18.85 -26.95
CA LEU A 32 -7.37 -18.84 -28.24
C LEU A 32 -6.82 -17.45 -28.61
N ASN A 33 -7.10 -16.41 -27.80
CA ASN A 33 -6.50 -15.09 -27.97
C ASN A 33 -5.28 -14.98 -27.05
N SER A 34 -4.10 -15.37 -27.57
CA SER A 34 -2.83 -15.41 -26.83
C SER A 34 -2.45 -14.09 -26.17
N VAL A 35 -2.83 -12.95 -26.76
CA VAL A 35 -2.54 -11.62 -26.21
C VAL A 35 -3.34 -11.36 -24.94
N ASN A 36 -4.61 -11.76 -24.91
CA ASN A 36 -5.47 -11.58 -23.73
C ASN A 36 -5.04 -12.51 -22.58
N THR A 37 -4.66 -13.75 -22.88
CA THR A 37 -4.18 -14.69 -21.86
C THR A 37 -2.83 -14.27 -21.28
N GLU A 38 -1.89 -13.80 -22.10
CA GLU A 38 -0.62 -13.24 -21.60
C GLU A 38 -0.82 -11.97 -20.76
N TYR A 39 -1.72 -11.08 -21.18
CA TYR A 39 -2.08 -9.91 -20.38
C TYR A 39 -2.67 -10.32 -19.02
N GLN A 40 -3.63 -11.24 -19.01
CA GLN A 40 -4.23 -11.74 -17.77
C GLN A 40 -3.19 -12.38 -16.86
N LYS A 41 -2.27 -13.18 -17.41
CA LYS A 41 -1.17 -13.78 -16.66
C LYS A 41 -0.32 -12.71 -15.97
N LYS A 42 0.10 -11.67 -16.69
CA LYS A 42 0.86 -10.55 -16.13
C LYS A 42 0.11 -9.81 -15.03
N VAL A 43 -1.20 -9.63 -15.18
CA VAL A 43 -2.06 -9.05 -14.13
C VAL A 43 -2.05 -9.93 -12.88
N MET A 44 -2.23 -11.25 -13.03
CA MET A 44 -2.22 -12.16 -11.88
C MET A 44 -0.85 -12.19 -11.18
N GLU A 45 0.24 -12.25 -11.94
CA GLU A 45 1.60 -12.21 -11.39
C GLU A 45 1.86 -10.88 -10.65
N ARG A 46 1.46 -9.74 -11.23
CA ARG A 46 1.64 -8.44 -10.59
C ARG A 46 0.81 -8.32 -9.31
N LEU A 47 -0.43 -8.79 -9.32
CA LEU A 47 -1.31 -8.77 -8.14
C LEU A 47 -0.82 -9.70 -7.02
N ALA A 48 -0.21 -10.84 -7.36
CA ALA A 48 0.42 -11.72 -6.37
C ALA A 48 1.60 -11.01 -5.69
N LEU A 49 2.53 -10.46 -6.48
CA LEU A 49 3.65 -9.68 -5.97
C LEU A 49 3.18 -8.52 -5.09
N LEU A 50 2.18 -7.76 -5.56
CA LEU A 50 1.64 -6.63 -4.83
C LEU A 50 0.97 -7.03 -3.51
N SER A 51 0.28 -8.17 -3.47
CA SER A 51 -0.29 -8.71 -2.23
C SER A 51 0.79 -9.02 -1.19
N ASP A 52 1.92 -9.56 -1.64
CA ASP A 52 3.04 -9.89 -0.77
C ASP A 52 3.77 -8.61 -0.32
N GLU A 53 4.10 -7.71 -1.26
CA GLU A 53 4.68 -6.38 -0.99
C GLU A 53 3.89 -5.61 0.08
N LEU A 54 2.56 -5.62 0.02
CA LEU A 54 1.70 -4.95 1.00
C LEU A 54 1.67 -5.66 2.36
N TRP A 55 1.88 -6.97 2.40
CA TRP A 55 1.82 -7.77 3.62
C TRP A 55 3.16 -7.82 4.38
N GLU A 56 4.28 -7.64 3.68
CA GLU A 56 5.64 -7.69 4.24
C GLU A 56 5.81 -6.85 5.52
N GLU A 57 5.12 -5.72 5.63
CA GLU A 57 5.19 -4.87 6.82
C GLU A 57 4.57 -5.51 8.07
N PHE A 58 3.61 -6.42 7.90
CA PHE A 58 2.86 -7.05 9.01
C PHE A 58 3.30 -8.48 9.27
N ASP A 59 4.23 -9.02 8.47
CA ASP A 59 4.82 -10.32 8.68
C ASP A 59 6.00 -10.23 9.65
N PHE A 60 5.90 -10.85 10.82
CA PHE A 60 6.97 -10.87 11.83
C PHE A 60 8.29 -11.48 11.32
N SER A 61 8.23 -12.35 10.30
CA SER A 61 9.42 -12.95 9.69
C SER A 61 10.09 -12.06 8.64
N SER A 62 9.41 -11.01 8.18
CA SER A 62 9.91 -10.08 7.17
C SER A 62 10.95 -9.13 7.75
N GLU A 63 11.93 -8.74 6.93
CA GLU A 63 12.86 -7.64 7.27
C GLU A 63 12.19 -6.27 7.20
N ASN A 64 11.10 -6.16 6.46
CA ASN A 64 10.32 -4.92 6.32
C ASN A 64 9.25 -4.75 7.42
N HIS A 65 9.22 -5.65 8.42
CA HIS A 65 8.25 -5.59 9.51
C HIS A 65 8.29 -4.22 10.22
N TRP A 66 7.12 -3.63 10.49
CA TRP A 66 7.02 -2.27 11.04
C TRP A 66 7.82 -2.06 12.34
N SER A 67 7.99 -3.10 13.17
CA SER A 67 8.73 -3.00 14.43
C SER A 67 10.24 -2.90 14.26
N LYS A 68 10.77 -3.28 13.09
CA LYS A 68 12.18 -3.16 12.72
C LYS A 68 12.50 -1.81 12.08
N ASP A 69 11.50 -0.93 11.97
CA ASP A 69 11.63 0.35 11.28
C ASP A 69 12.51 1.33 12.05
N ASP A 70 13.61 1.75 11.43
CA ASP A 70 14.60 2.67 12.01
C ASP A 70 14.45 4.12 11.50
N THR A 71 13.39 4.39 10.75
CA THR A 71 13.11 5.67 10.09
C THR A 71 13.16 6.88 11.05
N LEU A 72 12.67 6.71 12.30
CA LEU A 72 12.74 7.78 13.30
C LEU A 72 14.18 8.07 13.77
N ASN A 73 15.02 7.03 13.91
CA ASN A 73 16.40 7.23 14.35
C ASN A 73 17.18 8.04 13.34
N GLU A 74 17.01 7.75 12.05
CA GLU A 74 17.65 8.50 10.97
C GLU A 74 17.39 10.02 11.10
N VAL A 75 16.17 10.41 11.46
CA VAL A 75 15.78 11.80 11.65
C VAL A 75 16.35 12.37 12.94
N LEU A 76 16.20 11.65 14.05
CA LEU A 76 16.64 12.11 15.37
C LEU A 76 18.16 12.25 15.44
N GLU A 77 18.93 11.35 14.83
CA GLU A 77 20.39 11.45 14.77
C GLU A 77 20.85 12.73 14.07
N LYS A 78 20.20 13.12 12.96
CA LYS A 78 20.49 14.39 12.27
C LYS A 78 20.19 15.59 13.16
N ILE A 79 19.07 15.57 13.87
CA ILE A 79 18.66 16.64 14.80
C ILE A 79 19.64 16.72 15.97
N HIS A 80 19.95 15.59 16.62
CA HIS A 80 20.84 15.52 17.77
C HIS A 80 22.26 15.96 17.40
N LYS A 81 22.78 15.51 16.26
CA LYS A 81 24.08 15.95 15.75
C LYS A 81 24.13 17.48 15.58
N TYR A 82 23.14 18.05 14.90
CA TYR A 82 23.05 19.50 14.71
C TYR A 82 22.92 20.24 16.06
N ALA A 83 22.09 19.73 16.97
CA ALA A 83 21.85 20.30 18.29
C ALA A 83 23.13 20.33 19.14
N LEU A 84 23.90 19.25 19.14
CA LEU A 84 25.16 19.15 19.88
C LEU A 84 26.22 20.10 19.32
N GLU A 85 26.37 20.17 18.00
CA GLU A 85 27.34 21.06 17.34
C GLU A 85 27.02 22.55 17.53
N ASN A 86 25.74 22.90 17.73
CA ASN A 86 25.27 24.29 17.80
C ASN A 86 24.62 24.66 19.13
N LYS A 87 24.83 23.88 20.21
CA LYS A 87 24.11 24.03 21.49
C LYS A 87 24.07 25.47 22.01
N HIS A 88 25.23 26.12 22.12
CA HIS A 88 25.29 27.49 22.63
C HIS A 88 24.50 28.47 21.74
N ALA A 89 24.68 28.40 20.42
CA ALA A 89 24.02 29.27 19.46
C ALA A 89 22.49 29.04 19.40
N ILE A 90 22.04 27.80 19.60
CA ILE A 90 20.61 27.47 19.69
C ILE A 90 19.99 28.08 20.96
N LEU A 91 20.68 27.96 22.10
CA LEU A 91 20.20 28.49 23.38
C LEU A 91 20.27 30.02 23.46
N SER A 92 21.25 30.65 22.79
CA SER A 92 21.35 32.11 22.66
C SER A 92 20.43 32.69 21.57
N LYS A 93 19.68 31.84 20.85
CA LYS A 93 18.79 32.18 19.72
C LYS A 93 19.52 32.82 18.52
N GLU A 94 20.82 32.64 18.41
CA GLU A 94 21.61 33.03 17.24
C GLU A 94 21.40 32.07 16.05
N LYS A 95 21.09 30.80 16.36
CA LYS A 95 20.75 29.76 15.38
C LYS A 95 19.47 29.05 15.79
N GLY A 96 18.80 28.45 14.82
CA GLY A 96 17.60 27.63 15.03
C GLY A 96 17.58 26.44 14.08
N PHE A 97 16.65 25.53 14.32
CA PHE A 97 16.38 24.46 13.38
C PHE A 97 15.65 25.02 12.15
N HIS A 98 16.02 24.54 10.97
CA HIS A 98 15.39 24.94 9.71
C HIS A 98 14.76 23.72 9.05
N GLY A 99 13.46 23.56 9.26
CA GLY A 99 12.66 22.48 8.71
C GLY A 99 12.83 21.13 9.40
N VAL A 100 12.05 20.17 8.91
CA VAL A 100 12.01 18.80 9.42
C VAL A 100 12.70 17.87 8.41
N PRO A 101 13.72 17.09 8.82
CA PRO A 101 14.35 16.13 7.92
C PRO A 101 13.34 15.07 7.49
N LEU A 102 13.16 14.89 6.19
CA LEU A 102 12.37 13.78 5.68
C LEU A 102 13.17 12.48 5.74
N PRO A 103 12.59 11.40 6.29
CA PRO A 103 13.22 10.09 6.26
C PRO A 103 13.29 9.50 4.85
N LYS A 104 14.29 8.64 4.60
CA LYS A 104 14.45 7.99 3.29
C LYS A 104 13.25 7.13 2.90
N LYS A 105 12.70 6.37 3.86
CA LYS A 105 11.53 5.49 3.65
C LYS A 105 10.29 6.27 3.17
N HIS A 106 10.13 7.52 3.61
CA HIS A 106 9.04 8.38 3.15
C HIS A 106 9.16 8.72 1.66
N ILE A 107 10.37 9.03 1.19
CA ILE A 107 10.67 9.30 -0.22
C ILE A 107 10.45 8.04 -1.07
N GLU A 108 10.89 6.88 -0.57
CA GLU A 108 10.68 5.59 -1.23
C GLU A 108 9.18 5.27 -1.38
N MET A 109 8.37 5.58 -0.36
CA MET A 109 6.92 5.38 -0.39
C MET A 109 6.23 6.33 -1.39
N ILE A 110 6.63 7.60 -1.48
CA ILE A 110 6.14 8.52 -2.53
C ILE A 110 6.41 7.94 -3.91
N ALA A 111 7.64 7.48 -4.17
CA ALA A 111 8.01 6.89 -5.45
C ALA A 111 7.26 5.58 -5.75
N MET A 112 6.94 4.79 -4.72
CA MET A 112 6.09 3.59 -4.87
C MET A 112 4.67 3.98 -5.30
N VAL A 113 4.06 4.97 -4.64
CA VAL A 113 2.70 5.41 -4.95
C VAL A 113 2.59 5.95 -6.37
N GLU A 114 3.55 6.77 -6.82
CA GLU A 114 3.57 7.29 -8.19
C GLU A 114 3.69 6.18 -9.25
N ARG A 115 4.46 5.12 -8.96
CA ARG A 115 4.51 3.94 -9.82
C ARG A 115 3.16 3.21 -9.87
N LEU A 116 2.51 3.04 -8.73
CA LEU A 116 1.22 2.35 -8.64
C LEU A 116 0.10 3.11 -9.36
N LYS A 117 0.10 4.45 -9.33
CA LYS A 117 -0.87 5.29 -10.05
C LYS A 117 -0.92 5.01 -11.56
N SER A 118 0.21 4.57 -12.14
CA SER A 118 0.36 4.33 -13.58
C SER A 118 0.56 2.86 -13.98
N ASP A 119 0.52 1.92 -13.02
CA ASP A 119 0.75 0.50 -13.30
C ASP A 119 -0.38 -0.10 -14.16
N PRO A 120 -0.10 -0.53 -15.41
CA PRO A 120 -1.11 -1.03 -16.35
C PRO A 120 -1.59 -2.45 -16.02
N PHE A 121 -0.92 -3.15 -15.10
CA PHE A 121 -1.21 -4.53 -14.73
C PHE A 121 -1.98 -4.66 -13.41
N ILE A 122 -2.40 -3.53 -12.82
CA ILE A 122 -3.29 -3.52 -11.66
C ILE A 122 -4.69 -3.08 -12.11
N PRO A 123 -5.75 -3.86 -11.83
CA PRO A 123 -7.13 -3.44 -12.11
C PRO A 123 -7.47 -2.15 -11.37
N GLU A 124 -8.17 -1.23 -12.05
CA GLU A 124 -8.48 0.13 -11.56
C GLU A 124 -9.07 0.16 -10.14
N ILE A 125 -9.99 -0.75 -9.83
CA ILE A 125 -10.64 -0.82 -8.51
C ILE A 125 -9.61 -1.11 -7.40
N ILE A 126 -8.71 -2.07 -7.65
CA ILE A 126 -7.66 -2.46 -6.71
C ILE A 126 -6.62 -1.35 -6.62
N ARG A 127 -6.17 -0.82 -7.76
CA ARG A 127 -5.20 0.28 -7.84
C ARG A 127 -5.67 1.49 -7.03
N ARG A 128 -6.92 1.91 -7.21
CA ARG A 128 -7.49 3.05 -6.50
C ARG A 128 -7.48 2.85 -4.99
N LYS A 129 -7.91 1.68 -4.50
CA LYS A 129 -7.89 1.37 -3.06
C LYS A 129 -6.49 1.44 -2.46
N ILE A 130 -5.51 0.88 -3.16
CA ILE A 130 -4.11 0.87 -2.72
C ILE A 130 -3.55 2.29 -2.71
N VAL A 131 -3.72 3.03 -3.81
CA VAL A 131 -3.22 4.41 -3.93
C VAL A 131 -3.84 5.30 -2.85
N THR A 132 -5.16 5.24 -2.65
CA THR A 132 -5.81 6.00 -1.58
C THR A 132 -5.25 5.66 -0.20
N LEU A 133 -5.13 4.38 0.15
CA LEU A 133 -4.58 3.97 1.45
C LEU A 133 -3.15 4.50 1.65
N LEU A 134 -2.30 4.39 0.64
CA LEU A 134 -0.91 4.81 0.72
C LEU A 134 -0.74 6.34 0.71
N ASP A 135 -1.55 7.06 -0.07
CA ASP A 135 -1.59 8.53 -0.06
C ASP A 135 -2.07 9.05 1.32
N ASP A 136 -3.13 8.47 1.88
CA ASP A 136 -3.64 8.82 3.21
C ASP A 136 -2.57 8.58 4.29
N ARG A 137 -1.91 7.41 4.22
CA ARG A 137 -0.79 7.08 5.10
C ARG A 137 0.37 8.07 4.94
N LEU A 138 0.78 8.40 3.72
CA LEU A 138 1.85 9.37 3.46
C LEU A 138 1.54 10.70 4.11
N ASN A 139 0.36 11.25 3.85
CA ASN A 139 -0.06 12.56 4.34
C ASN A 139 -0.13 12.58 5.88
N SER A 140 -0.76 11.58 6.49
CA SER A 140 -0.86 11.50 7.95
C SER A 140 0.50 11.28 8.62
N THR A 141 1.37 10.47 8.00
CA THR A 141 2.72 10.24 8.52
C THR A 141 3.52 11.53 8.48
N LEU A 142 3.45 12.26 7.36
CA LEU A 142 4.14 13.53 7.21
C LEU A 142 3.65 14.57 8.22
N GLU A 143 2.34 14.70 8.39
CA GLU A 143 1.73 15.60 9.37
C GLU A 143 2.18 15.28 10.80
N ALA A 144 2.12 13.99 11.19
CA ALA A 144 2.55 13.53 12.50
C ALA A 144 4.04 13.81 12.73
N TYR A 145 4.89 13.49 11.75
CA TYR A 145 6.32 13.76 11.82
C TYR A 145 6.62 15.25 11.95
N ILE A 146 6.05 16.09 11.09
CA ILE A 146 6.28 17.54 11.14
C ILE A 146 5.86 18.09 12.50
N THR A 147 4.64 17.78 12.93
CA THR A 147 4.09 18.30 14.19
C THR A 147 4.96 17.93 15.39
N VAL A 148 5.33 16.65 15.52
CA VAL A 148 6.07 16.18 16.70
C VAL A 148 7.52 16.64 16.65
N ILE A 149 8.16 16.62 15.47
CA ILE A 149 9.56 17.01 15.33
C ILE A 149 9.74 18.52 15.48
N GLU A 150 8.85 19.34 14.93
CA GLU A 150 8.89 20.80 15.15
C GLU A 150 8.72 21.13 16.63
N GLN A 151 7.79 20.47 17.32
CA GLN A 151 7.62 20.67 18.76
C GLN A 151 8.87 20.25 19.55
N TYR A 152 9.52 19.16 19.14
CA TYR A 152 10.78 18.70 19.75
C TYR A 152 11.93 19.69 19.52
N GLN A 153 12.08 20.18 18.28
CA GLN A 153 13.06 21.22 17.94
C GLN A 153 12.84 22.50 18.74
N GLU A 154 11.58 22.92 18.92
CA GLU A 154 11.22 24.09 19.72
C GLU A 154 11.55 23.89 21.21
N ASP A 155 11.30 22.69 21.76
CA ASP A 155 11.68 22.33 23.13
C ASP A 155 13.21 22.41 23.32
N LEU A 156 14.00 21.95 22.34
CA LEU A 156 15.46 22.08 22.36
C LEU A 156 15.87 23.56 22.33
N THR A 157 15.27 24.40 21.49
CA THR A 157 15.53 25.86 21.48
C THR A 157 15.19 26.52 22.81
N LYS A 158 14.19 26.03 23.53
CA LYS A 158 13.81 26.51 24.88
C LYS A 158 14.70 25.96 26.00
N GLY A 159 15.74 25.17 25.69
CA GLY A 159 16.61 24.56 26.69
C GLY A 159 16.00 23.34 27.39
N LYS A 160 14.91 22.78 26.88
CA LYS A 160 14.30 21.54 27.38
C LYS A 160 14.82 20.32 26.63
N ARG A 161 14.64 19.13 27.21
CA ARG A 161 14.95 17.82 26.58
C ARG A 161 16.42 17.61 26.17
N TRP A 162 17.37 18.38 26.69
CA TRP A 162 18.81 18.19 26.45
C TRP A 162 19.46 17.09 27.29
N SER A 163 18.77 16.56 28.30
CA SER A 163 19.33 15.68 29.33
C SER A 163 19.45 14.22 28.88
N ASN A 164 18.50 13.71 28.09
CA ASN A 164 18.52 12.33 27.61
C ASN A 164 17.85 12.21 26.24
N PHE A 165 18.67 12.10 25.19
CA PHE A 165 18.20 11.93 23.81
C PHE A 165 17.58 10.56 23.53
N ASP A 166 18.02 9.51 24.22
CA ASP A 166 17.46 8.16 24.05
C ASP A 166 16.05 8.08 24.64
N GLU A 167 15.81 8.69 25.80
CA GLU A 167 14.46 8.79 26.37
C GLU A 167 13.52 9.61 25.47
N ASN A 168 14.01 10.72 24.90
CA ASN A 168 13.22 11.56 24.00
C ASN A 168 12.69 10.76 22.80
N LYS A 169 13.48 9.83 22.27
CA LYS A 169 13.07 8.98 21.13
C LYS A 169 11.78 8.22 21.42
N SER A 170 11.67 7.59 22.60
CA SER A 170 10.47 6.83 22.96
C SER A 170 9.23 7.71 23.05
N PHE A 171 9.35 8.92 23.62
CA PHE A 171 8.24 9.86 23.69
C PHE A 171 7.82 10.34 22.29
N ILE A 172 8.79 10.71 21.45
CA ILE A 172 8.54 11.16 20.08
C ILE A 172 7.86 10.06 19.25
N HIS A 173 8.33 8.81 19.37
CA HIS A 173 7.71 7.67 18.71
C HIS A 173 6.25 7.50 19.13
N ASN A 174 5.97 7.54 20.43
CA ASN A 174 4.62 7.41 20.96
C ASN A 174 3.70 8.55 20.50
N ASP A 175 4.21 9.78 20.43
CA ASP A 175 3.45 10.93 19.95
C ASP A 175 3.09 10.79 18.46
N ILE A 176 4.03 10.36 17.62
CA ILE A 176 3.78 10.09 16.20
C ILE A 176 2.73 9.00 16.03
N VAL A 177 2.89 7.87 16.74
CA VAL A 177 1.93 6.75 16.69
C VAL A 177 0.54 7.20 17.17
N SER A 178 0.47 8.02 18.21
CA SER A 178 -0.80 8.56 18.74
C SER A 178 -1.55 9.41 17.71
N ILE A 179 -0.84 10.28 16.98
CA ILE A 179 -1.43 11.08 15.89
C ILE A 179 -1.91 10.17 14.76
N MET A 180 -1.07 9.22 14.32
CA MET A 180 -1.42 8.25 13.27
C MET A 180 -2.68 7.44 13.62
N SER A 181 -2.76 6.93 14.85
CA SER A 181 -3.94 6.19 15.33
C SER A 181 -5.20 7.06 15.36
N LYS A 182 -5.11 8.33 15.77
CA LYS A 182 -6.26 9.27 15.74
C LYS A 182 -6.78 9.51 14.33
N ASN A 183 -5.90 9.46 13.33
CA ASN A 183 -6.25 9.58 11.93
C ASN A 183 -6.75 8.25 11.30
N GLY A 184 -6.91 7.18 12.11
CA GLY A 184 -7.36 5.87 11.62
C GLY A 184 -6.29 5.12 10.82
N LEU A 185 -5.01 5.49 11.01
CA LEU A 185 -3.85 4.94 10.29
C LEU A 185 -2.84 4.33 11.26
N GLY A 186 -3.32 3.82 12.41
CA GLY A 186 -2.51 3.00 13.30
C GLY A 186 -2.16 1.65 12.64
N ILE A 187 -1.22 0.93 13.24
CA ILE A 187 -0.73 -0.35 12.69
C ILE A 187 -1.87 -1.36 12.50
N THR A 188 -2.82 -1.43 13.44
CA THR A 188 -3.95 -2.35 13.36
C THR A 188 -4.92 -1.95 12.24
N GLU A 189 -5.22 -0.66 12.08
CA GLU A 189 -6.08 -0.16 11.02
C GLU A 189 -5.46 -0.37 9.64
N LEU A 190 -4.16 -0.09 9.50
CA LEU A 190 -3.41 -0.33 8.27
C LEU A 190 -3.39 -1.82 7.91
N GLN A 191 -3.15 -2.70 8.90
CA GLN A 191 -3.19 -4.15 8.69
C GLN A 191 -4.57 -4.60 8.19
N GLY A 192 -5.64 -4.09 8.80
CA GLY A 192 -7.03 -4.36 8.37
C GLY A 192 -7.30 -3.89 6.94
N ALA A 193 -6.87 -2.67 6.60
CA ALA A 193 -7.02 -2.13 5.25
C ALA A 193 -6.26 -2.96 4.19
N VAL A 194 -5.04 -3.39 4.50
CA VAL A 194 -4.27 -4.29 3.63
C VAL A 194 -4.95 -5.65 3.47
N GLN A 195 -5.50 -6.23 4.54
CA GLN A 195 -6.27 -7.48 4.44
C GLN A 195 -7.49 -7.34 3.53
N GLU A 196 -8.20 -6.21 3.58
CA GLU A 196 -9.34 -5.96 2.69
C GLU A 196 -8.90 -5.82 1.22
N ILE A 197 -7.75 -5.18 0.95
CA ILE A 197 -7.16 -5.15 -0.39
C ILE A 197 -6.83 -6.56 -0.88
N ARG A 198 -6.21 -7.40 -0.04
CA ARG A 198 -5.88 -8.79 -0.39
C ARG A 198 -7.13 -9.64 -0.66
N LYS A 199 -8.21 -9.43 0.09
CA LYS A 199 -9.52 -10.05 -0.19
C LYS A 199 -10.09 -9.57 -1.52
N GLU A 200 -9.91 -8.31 -1.88
CA GLU A 200 -10.33 -7.79 -3.18
C GLU A 200 -9.54 -8.43 -4.35
N ILE A 201 -8.23 -8.64 -4.17
CA ILE A 201 -7.38 -9.39 -5.09
C ILE A 201 -7.89 -10.84 -5.22
N GLN A 202 -8.21 -11.50 -4.11
CA GLN A 202 -8.79 -12.84 -4.13
C GLN A 202 -10.12 -12.86 -4.90
N ARG A 203 -11.03 -11.92 -4.64
CA ARG A 203 -12.31 -11.81 -5.37
C ARG A 203 -12.08 -11.59 -6.86
N TYR A 204 -11.07 -10.80 -7.23
CA TYR A 204 -10.69 -10.61 -8.63
C TYR A 204 -10.28 -11.96 -9.26
N TYR A 205 -9.45 -12.76 -8.61
CA TYR A 205 -9.09 -14.10 -9.10
C TYR A 205 -10.31 -15.02 -9.21
N GLU A 206 -11.18 -15.03 -8.21
CA GLU A 206 -12.38 -15.85 -8.19
C GLU A 206 -13.39 -15.48 -9.30
N SER A 207 -13.38 -14.22 -9.77
CA SER A 207 -14.25 -13.78 -10.86
C SER A 207 -13.98 -14.50 -12.20
N PHE A 208 -12.81 -15.11 -12.35
CA PHE A 208 -12.42 -15.93 -13.49
C PHE A 208 -12.67 -17.42 -13.29
N ASN A 209 -13.05 -17.86 -12.08
CA ASN A 209 -13.33 -19.26 -11.80
C ASN A 209 -14.65 -19.68 -12.49
N PRO A 210 -14.62 -20.63 -13.43
CA PRO A 210 -15.81 -21.04 -14.18
C PRO A 210 -16.82 -21.84 -13.33
N ILE A 211 -16.44 -22.33 -12.15
CA ILE A 211 -17.27 -23.18 -11.29
C ILE A 211 -18.17 -22.34 -10.35
N LYS A 212 -17.78 -21.10 -10.03
CA LYS A 212 -18.53 -20.20 -9.13
C LYS A 212 -19.53 -19.28 -9.86
N LYS A 213 -19.73 -19.44 -11.18
CA LYS A 213 -20.63 -18.62 -12.01
C LYS A 213 -21.90 -19.36 -12.38
#